data_AF-A0A2V9K959-F1
#
_entry.id   AF-A0A2V9K959-F1
#
_cell.length_a   1.000
_cell.length_b   1.000
_cell.length_c   1.000
_cell.angle_alpha   90.00
_cell.angle_beta   90.00
_cell.angle_gamma   90.00
#
_symmetry.space_group_name_H-M   'P 1'
#
loop_
_entity.id
_entity.type
_entity.pdbx_description
1 polymer ?
#
loop_
_entity_poly.entity_id
_entity_poly.type
_entity_poly.pdbx_seq_one_letter_code
_entity_poly.pdbx_strand_id
1 'polypeptide(L)'
;MFITLLREHPNLSADTCASTWPYRHLERYVEALGAERILFATDATYLAIGPQVAKVAFATISEDQKRGILGGNARRIFGSRLPARSGASSGS
;
A
#
# COMPACT_ATOMS: atom_id res chain seq x y z
N MET A 1 -8.01 5.56 16.00
CA MET A 1 -6.89 6.40 16.47
C MET A 1 -5.95 6.77 15.31
N PHE A 2 -5.25 5.83 14.67
CA PHE A 2 -4.30 6.16 13.59
C PHE A 2 -4.93 6.86 12.36
N ILE A 3 -6.14 6.48 11.98
CA ILE A 3 -6.87 7.12 10.87
C ILE A 3 -7.06 8.63 11.12
N THR A 4 -7.37 9.05 12.35
CA THR A 4 -7.59 10.46 12.68
C THR A 4 -6.32 11.28 12.43
N LEU A 5 -5.18 10.81 12.94
CA LEU A 5 -3.89 11.46 12.73
C LEU A 5 -3.53 11.54 11.23
N LEU A 6 -3.76 10.47 10.48
CA LEU A 6 -3.48 10.44 9.04
C LEU A 6 -4.40 11.40 8.28
N ARG A 7 -5.65 11.60 8.70
CA ARG A 7 -6.56 12.59 8.08
C ARG A 7 -6.10 14.02 8.33
N GLU A 8 -5.59 14.32 9.51
CA GLU A 8 -5.09 15.66 9.88
C GLU A 8 -3.77 16.02 9.18
N HIS A 9 -2.97 15.01 8.80
CA HIS A 9 -1.66 15.23 8.17
C HIS A 9 -1.59 14.58 6.78
N PRO A 10 -1.93 15.31 5.69
CA PRO A 10 -1.98 14.75 4.34
C PRO A 10 -0.63 14.27 3.80
N ASN A 11 0.48 14.71 4.40
CA ASN A 11 1.85 14.30 4.07
C ASN A 11 2.26 12.95 4.69
N LEU A 12 1.47 12.39 5.61
CA LEU A 12 1.71 11.07 6.17
C LEU A 12 1.11 9.96 5.29
N SER A 13 1.73 8.78 5.30
CA SER A 13 1.24 7.58 4.64
C SER A 13 1.26 6.41 5.65
N ALA A 14 0.40 5.42 5.43
CA ALA A 14 0.40 4.18 6.19
C ALA A 14 0.87 3.02 5.30
N ASP A 15 1.29 1.92 5.90
CA ASP A 15 1.60 0.70 5.17
C ASP A 15 0.77 -0.51 5.68
N THR A 16 0.84 -1.63 4.95
CA THR A 16 0.04 -2.83 5.24
C THR A 16 0.66 -3.78 6.26
N CYS A 17 1.87 -3.51 6.75
CA CYS A 17 2.50 -4.29 7.79
C CYS A 17 1.66 -4.24 9.06
N ALA A 18 1.23 -5.40 9.52
CA ALA A 18 0.65 -5.54 10.85
C ALA A 18 0.61 -7.01 11.24
N SER A 19 1.03 -7.30 12.47
CA SER A 19 0.97 -8.63 13.06
C SER A 19 -0.47 -9.11 13.27
N THR A 20 -1.40 -8.18 13.50
CA THR A 20 -2.83 -8.48 13.61
C THR A 20 -3.64 -7.53 12.72
N TRP A 21 -4.50 -8.11 11.88
CA TRP A 21 -5.46 -7.35 11.09
C TRP A 21 -6.88 -7.76 11.47
N PRO A 22 -7.67 -6.81 11.98
CA PRO A 22 -9.11 -6.98 12.05
C PRO A 22 -9.68 -7.25 10.65
N TYR A 23 -10.84 -7.91 10.60
CA TYR A 23 -11.54 -8.10 9.34
C TYR A 23 -11.81 -6.76 8.64
N ARG A 24 -11.56 -6.72 7.33
CA ARG A 24 -11.71 -5.54 6.46
C ARG A 24 -10.91 -4.30 6.88
N HIS A 25 -9.76 -4.51 7.50
CA HIS A 25 -8.95 -3.39 7.99
C HIS A 25 -8.45 -2.49 6.85
N LEU A 26 -8.00 -3.08 5.73
CA LEU A 26 -7.52 -2.32 4.58
C LEU A 26 -8.63 -1.46 3.97
N GLU A 27 -9.82 -2.03 3.79
CA GLU A 27 -10.99 -1.37 3.22
C GLU A 27 -11.35 -0.13 4.04
N ARG A 28 -11.32 -0.22 5.37
CA ARG A 28 -11.56 0.94 6.25
C ARG A 28 -10.52 2.03 6.07
N TYR A 29 -9.25 1.67 5.86
CA TYR A 29 -8.20 2.65 5.61
C TYR A 29 -8.34 3.29 4.23
N VAL A 30 -8.66 2.50 3.20
CA VAL A 30 -8.90 3.00 1.84
C VAL A 30 -10.10 3.95 1.83
N GLU A 31 -11.19 3.59 2.49
CA GLU A 31 -12.39 4.43 2.62
C GLU A 31 -12.11 5.74 3.36
N ALA A 32 -11.31 5.70 4.43
CA ALA A 32 -11.06 6.88 5.25
C ALA A 32 -9.97 7.82 4.72
N LEU A 33 -8.96 7.29 4.00
CA LEU A 33 -7.74 8.00 3.63
C LEU A 33 -7.50 8.10 2.13
N GLY A 34 -8.16 7.29 1.32
CA GLY A 34 -7.78 7.06 -0.07
C GLY A 34 -6.69 6.00 -0.20
N ALA A 35 -6.76 5.19 -1.26
CA ALA A 35 -5.81 4.11 -1.49
C ALA A 35 -4.41 4.62 -1.82
N GLU A 36 -4.27 5.83 -2.35
CA GLU A 36 -3.02 6.45 -2.77
C GLU A 36 -2.05 6.72 -1.61
N ARG A 37 -2.56 6.75 -0.37
CA ARG A 37 -1.79 7.00 0.85
C ARG A 37 -1.36 5.73 1.59
N ILE A 38 -1.62 4.57 0.99
CA ILE A 38 -1.33 3.26 1.58
C ILE A 38 -0.22 2.57 0.79
N LEU A 39 0.83 2.14 1.48
CA LEU A 39 1.97 1.43 0.94
C LEU A 39 1.89 -0.06 1.24
N PHE A 40 2.35 -0.89 0.32
CA PHE A 40 2.55 -2.30 0.62
C PHE A 40 3.85 -2.51 1.41
N ALA A 41 3.74 -3.20 2.54
CA ALA A 41 4.87 -3.68 3.33
C ALA A 41 4.54 -5.04 3.95
N THR A 42 5.57 -5.85 4.15
CA THR A 42 5.43 -7.26 4.52
C THR A 42 5.93 -7.61 5.91
N ASP A 43 6.78 -6.77 6.51
CA ASP A 43 7.61 -7.17 7.67
C ASP A 43 8.44 -8.42 7.37
N ALA A 44 9.07 -8.45 6.18
CA ALA A 44 9.89 -9.59 5.78
C ALA A 44 10.97 -9.84 6.85
N THR A 45 11.17 -11.12 7.18
CA THR A 45 11.92 -11.68 8.35
C THR A 45 11.08 -11.93 9.60
N TYR A 46 10.00 -11.18 9.84
CA TYR A 46 9.11 -11.40 10.97
C TYR A 46 7.81 -12.13 10.58
N LEU A 47 7.24 -11.79 9.41
CA LEU A 47 5.99 -12.38 8.91
C LEU A 47 6.18 -13.08 7.57
N ALA A 48 5.36 -14.12 7.34
CA ALA A 48 5.30 -14.78 6.05
C ALA A 48 4.77 -13.82 4.98
N ILE A 49 5.46 -13.75 3.83
CA ILE A 49 5.16 -12.80 2.74
C ILE A 49 3.81 -13.11 2.07
N GLY A 50 3.51 -14.39 1.84
CA GLY A 50 2.29 -14.82 1.14
C GLY A 50 1.00 -14.23 1.74
N PRO A 51 0.76 -14.37 3.05
CA PRO A 51 -0.37 -13.73 3.72
C PRO A 51 -0.43 -12.20 3.56
N GLN A 52 0.72 -11.52 3.50
CA GLN A 52 0.73 -10.06 3.32
C GLN A 52 0.29 -9.67 1.92
N VAL A 53 0.72 -10.41 0.89
CA VAL A 53 0.22 -10.22 -0.48
C VAL A 53 -1.28 -10.52 -0.53
N ALA A 54 -1.73 -11.60 0.12
CA ALA A 54 -3.14 -12.00 0.15
C ALA A 54 -4.05 -10.92 0.78
N LYS A 55 -3.59 -10.23 1.84
CA LYS A 55 -4.30 -9.11 2.47
C LYS A 55 -4.72 -8.03 1.46
N VAL A 56 -3.89 -7.75 0.46
CA VAL A 56 -4.18 -6.75 -0.58
C VAL A 56 -4.91 -7.37 -1.78
N ALA A 57 -4.46 -8.54 -2.23
CA ALA A 57 -5.02 -9.21 -3.40
C ALA A 57 -6.52 -9.53 -3.24
N PHE A 58 -6.92 -9.97 -2.04
CA PHE A 58 -8.30 -10.35 -1.72
C PHE A 58 -9.11 -9.24 -1.05
N ALA A 59 -8.57 -8.03 -0.90
CA ALA A 59 -9.33 -6.90 -0.37
C ALA A 59 -10.48 -6.51 -1.31
N THR A 60 -11.60 -6.09 -0.72
CA THR A 60 -12.79 -5.64 -1.47
C THR A 60 -12.65 -4.16 -1.86
N ILE A 61 -11.65 -3.88 -2.71
CA ILE A 61 -11.32 -2.57 -3.29
C ILE A 61 -11.06 -2.71 -4.79
N SER A 62 -11.01 -1.62 -5.54
CA SER A 62 -10.81 -1.68 -6.98
C SER A 62 -9.43 -2.23 -7.36
N GLU A 63 -9.34 -2.84 -8.54
CA GLU A 63 -8.07 -3.39 -9.03
C GLU A 63 -6.99 -2.30 -9.22
N ASP A 64 -7.38 -1.06 -9.53
CA ASP A 64 -6.46 0.07 -9.60
C ASP A 64 -5.94 0.48 -8.21
N GLN A 65 -6.80 0.44 -7.19
CA GLN A 65 -6.39 0.67 -5.81
C GLN A 65 -5.41 -0.41 -5.35
N LYS A 66 -5.65 -1.69 -5.67
CA LYS A 66 -4.71 -2.79 -5.39
C LYS A 66 -3.36 -2.59 -6.08
N ARG A 67 -3.36 -2.24 -7.38
CA ARG A 67 -2.13 -1.91 -8.14
C ARG A 67 -1.37 -0.73 -7.55
N GLY A 68 -2.09 0.29 -7.09
CA GLY A 68 -1.54 1.43 -6.36
C GLY A 68 -0.81 0.96 -5.11
N ILE A 69 -1.50 0.24 -4.23
CA ILE A 69 -0.96 -0.22 -2.94
C ILE A 69 0.26 -1.14 -3.14
N LEU A 70 0.17 -2.12 -4.05
CA LEU A 70 1.24 -3.10 -4.31
C LEU A 70 2.52 -2.51 -4.91
N GLY A 71 2.52 -1.24 -5.33
CA GLY A 71 3.77 -0.58 -5.72
C GLY A 71 3.64 0.74 -6.46
N GLY A 72 2.46 1.06 -7.01
CA GLY A 72 2.22 2.37 -7.65
C GLY A 72 2.45 3.55 -6.70
N ASN A 73 1.96 3.44 -5.47
CA ASN A 73 2.06 4.49 -4.46
C ASN A 73 3.51 4.69 -4.00
N ALA A 74 4.25 3.60 -3.80
CA ALA A 74 5.68 3.67 -3.49
C ALA A 74 6.46 4.38 -4.60
N ARG A 75 6.16 4.07 -5.88
CA ARG A 75 6.79 4.75 -7.02
C ARG A 75 6.46 6.23 -7.09
N ARG A 76 5.21 6.62 -6.79
CA ARG A 76 4.80 8.03 -6.73
C ARG A 76 5.51 8.80 -5.61
N ILE A 77 5.65 8.19 -4.43
CA ILE A 77 6.21 8.85 -3.23
C ILE A 77 7.74 8.91 -3.28
N PHE A 78 8.39 7.78 -3.59
CA PHE A 78 9.85 7.71 -3.59
C PHE A 78 10.48 8.20 -4.89
N GLY A 79 9.72 8.17 -6.00
CA GLY A 79 10.14 8.71 -7.29
C GLY A 79 11.44 8.08 -7.79
N SER A 80 12.42 8.93 -8.12
CA SER A 80 13.74 8.53 -8.61
C SER A 80 14.61 7.77 -7.61
N ARG A 81 14.18 7.68 -6.33
CA ARG A 81 14.88 6.87 -5.31
C ARG A 81 14.65 5.36 -5.49
N LEU A 82 13.65 4.96 -6.29
CA LEU A 82 13.42 3.57 -6.65
C LEU A 82 14.03 3.26 -8.02
N PRO A 83 14.53 2.03 -8.23
CA PRO A 83 14.98 1.61 -9.55
C PRO A 83 13.86 1.74 -10.59
N ALA A 84 14.28 2.05 -11.83
CA ALA A 84 13.39 2.05 -12.99
C ALA A 84 12.64 0.72 -13.09
N ARG A 85 11.43 0.72 -13.66
CA ARG A 85 10.73 -0.54 -13.92
C ARG A 85 11.55 -1.36 -14.89
N SER A 86 11.98 -2.54 -14.46
CA SER A 86 12.48 -3.58 -15.35
C SER A 86 11.37 -3.88 -16.37
N GLY A 87 11.57 -3.53 -17.64
CA GLY A 87 10.59 -3.72 -18.71
C GLY A 87 9.89 -2.45 -19.23
N ALA A 88 10.22 -1.26 -18.73
CA ALA A 88 9.92 -0.03 -19.47
C ALA A 88 10.95 0.10 -20.59
N SER A 89 10.69 -0.51 -21.76
CA SER A 89 11.40 -0.13 -22.98
C SER A 89 11.26 1.38 -23.14
N SER A 90 12.38 2.06 -23.26
CA SER A 90 12.44 3.46 -23.67
C SER A 90 11.74 3.56 -25.03
N GLY A 91 10.47 3.96 -25.00
CA GLY A 91 9.74 4.35 -26.19
C GLY A 91 10.41 5.59 -26.77
N SER A 92 10.98 5.41 -27.95
CA SER A 92 11.39 6.42 -28.92
C SER A 92 10.29 7.45 -29.19
#